data_AF-A0A2H0Q947-F1
#
_entry.id   AF-A0A2H0Q947-F1
#
_cell.length_a   1.000
_cell.length_b   1.000
_cell.length_c   1.000
_cell.angle_alpha   90.00
_cell.angle_beta   90.00
_cell.angle_gamma   90.00
#
_symmetry.space_group_name_H-M   'P 1'
#
loop_
_entity.id
_entity.type
_entity.pdbx_description
1 polymer ?
#
loop_
_entity_poly.entity_id
_entity_poly.type
_entity_poly.pdbx_seq_one_letter_code
_entity_poly.pdbx_strand_id
1 'polypeptide(L)'
;MLRILTFLLFISGISQNAFAYPQFIGHGYTSCLTCHYNPYGNGPLTDYGRALAATMATDRAFIPDSVTDEELGERSGFFFKKAESTWFRPNIDYRGLWYKRDIDSETSEAEIIHMDANITLVGKFLENDKLVTVFNFGYAPQPRGRTGLEDEPSYRTREHYIGYRFTPKLGVYVGLMDKVFGIRIPDHIAFSRSTNGLAMNDQSHGFLVHTGGEKWELGINGFMGNLAQDAQLRQVGASAKFEYDVASKVRVGASVLSSKSDFLETYLNAFHAKVGVGKGSALLIELGEATKTQVAGAQEIKSRYTLTQGYFQVRRGTYGIMNVEYFNQNIDNQSYVMRFGPGIQYFPVPRIELRADIYNTRIFSDSLVSEDTWDLTGQLHLWF
;
A
#
# COMPACT_ATOMS: atom_id res chain seq x y z
N MET A 1 -10.98 -20.80 45.22
CA MET A 1 -11.16 -19.59 44.36
C MET A 1 -9.84 -18.92 43.93
N LEU A 2 -8.72 -19.11 44.64
CA LEU A 2 -7.43 -18.47 44.30
C LEU A 2 -6.66 -19.09 43.11
N ARG A 3 -7.05 -20.28 42.61
CA ARG A 3 -6.35 -20.99 41.52
C ARG A 3 -6.91 -20.72 40.11
N ILE A 4 -8.10 -20.12 39.99
CA ILE A 4 -8.70 -19.74 38.69
C ILE A 4 -8.23 -18.33 38.28
N LEU A 5 -7.89 -17.47 39.25
CA LEU A 5 -7.34 -16.14 38.98
C LEU A 5 -5.93 -16.20 38.36
N THR A 6 -5.11 -17.20 38.72
CA THR A 6 -3.74 -17.36 38.21
C THR A 6 -3.70 -17.87 36.77
N PHE A 7 -4.74 -18.58 36.30
CA PHE A 7 -4.85 -19.04 34.91
C PHE A 7 -5.35 -17.93 33.97
N LEU A 8 -6.20 -17.03 34.46
CA LEU A 8 -6.66 -15.86 33.70
C LEU A 8 -5.58 -14.76 33.59
N LEU A 9 -4.68 -14.64 34.58
CA LEU A 9 -3.54 -13.71 34.54
C LEU A 9 -2.38 -14.17 33.64
N PHE A 10 -2.33 -15.44 33.24
CA PHE A 10 -1.32 -15.97 32.31
C PHE A 10 -1.71 -15.82 30.83
N ILE A 11 -2.99 -15.54 30.54
CA ILE A 11 -3.48 -15.29 29.17
C ILE A 11 -3.33 -13.81 28.76
N SER A 12 -3.12 -12.89 29.71
CA SER A 12 -2.86 -11.47 29.47
C SER A 12 -1.42 -11.12 29.03
N GLY A 13 -0.57 -12.12 28.74
CA GLY A 13 0.89 -11.93 28.60
C GLY A 13 1.52 -12.05 27.21
N ILE A 14 0.81 -12.44 26.15
CA ILE A 14 1.45 -12.67 24.83
C ILE A 14 0.56 -12.19 23.68
N SER A 15 0.57 -10.89 23.42
CA SER A 15 0.07 -10.31 22.16
C SER A 15 0.58 -8.88 22.04
N GLN A 16 1.86 -8.71 21.72
CA GLN A 16 2.39 -7.43 21.27
C GLN A 16 3.05 -7.63 19.94
N ASN A 17 2.27 -7.56 18.86
CA ASN A 17 2.81 -7.56 17.51
C ASN A 17 1.91 -6.67 16.62
N ALA A 18 2.38 -5.51 16.16
CA ALA A 18 1.65 -4.60 15.28
C ALA A 18 2.40 -3.89 14.09
N PHE A 19 2.70 -4.51 12.93
CA PHE A 19 3.68 -3.98 11.93
C PHE A 19 3.23 -3.80 10.43
N ALA A 20 3.89 -2.95 9.61
CA ALA A 20 3.53 -2.56 8.22
C ALA A 20 4.72 -2.35 7.25
N TYR A 21 4.41 -2.21 5.95
CA TYR A 21 4.89 -2.88 4.74
C TYR A 21 4.38 -4.33 4.60
N PRO A 22 3.90 -4.76 3.42
CA PRO A 22 3.27 -6.07 3.28
C PRO A 22 4.24 -7.24 3.54
N GLN A 23 5.55 -7.03 3.38
CA GLN A 23 6.57 -8.01 3.76
C GLN A 23 6.67 -8.27 5.28
N PHE A 24 6.07 -7.44 6.13
CA PHE A 24 6.04 -7.71 7.57
C PHE A 24 5.19 -8.94 7.94
N ILE A 25 4.44 -9.50 6.99
CA ILE A 25 3.93 -10.87 7.10
C ILE A 25 5.05 -11.88 7.43
N GLY A 26 6.28 -11.64 6.96
CA GLY A 26 7.49 -12.40 7.29
C GLY A 26 7.85 -12.39 8.76
N HIS A 27 7.48 -11.33 9.48
CA HIS A 27 7.64 -11.21 10.92
C HIS A 27 6.38 -11.58 11.71
N GLY A 28 5.27 -11.93 11.04
CA GLY A 28 4.01 -12.36 11.67
C GLY A 28 2.94 -11.27 11.76
N TYR A 29 3.07 -10.18 11.01
CA TYR A 29 2.12 -9.08 11.03
C TYR A 29 1.21 -9.17 9.83
N THR A 30 -0.01 -9.62 10.10
CA THR A 30 -0.97 -10.01 9.07
C THR A 30 -1.97 -8.89 8.77
N SER A 31 -2.19 -7.97 9.72
CA SER A 31 -3.12 -6.83 9.62
C SER A 31 -2.42 -5.48 9.52
N CYS A 32 -2.97 -4.61 8.66
CA CYS A 32 -2.44 -3.27 8.43
C CYS A 32 -2.86 -2.27 9.51
N LEU A 33 -4.06 -2.43 10.11
CA LEU A 33 -4.61 -1.55 11.15
C LEU A 33 -3.68 -1.47 12.38
N THR A 34 -2.92 -2.52 12.63
CA THR A 34 -1.98 -2.53 13.73
C THR A 34 -0.89 -1.47 13.58
N CYS A 35 -0.55 -1.12 12.35
CA CYS A 35 0.51 -0.16 12.07
C CYS A 35 0.01 1.19 11.58
N HIS A 36 -1.07 1.20 10.80
CA HIS A 36 -1.62 2.39 10.16
C HIS A 36 -2.90 2.85 10.85
N TYR A 37 -3.20 4.15 10.75
CA TYR A 37 -4.51 4.65 11.14
C TYR A 37 -5.62 4.14 10.21
N ASN A 38 -5.30 4.00 8.91
CA ASN A 38 -6.16 3.41 7.89
C ASN A 38 -6.12 1.86 8.02
N PRO A 39 -7.26 1.19 8.21
CA PRO A 39 -7.29 -0.24 8.50
C PRO A 39 -6.71 -1.11 7.37
N TYR A 40 -6.75 -0.63 6.13
CA TYR A 40 -6.24 -1.37 4.97
C TYR A 40 -4.83 -0.92 4.54
N GLY A 41 -4.12 -0.19 5.41
CA GLY A 41 -2.78 0.31 5.16
C GLY A 41 -2.81 1.62 4.38
N ASN A 42 -1.64 2.04 3.89
CA ASN A 42 -1.41 3.40 3.39
C ASN A 42 -1.66 4.47 4.48
N GLY A 43 -1.29 5.71 4.18
CA GLY A 43 -1.46 6.82 5.12
C GLY A 43 -0.50 6.74 6.31
N PRO A 44 -0.71 7.60 7.33
CA PRO A 44 0.22 7.77 8.43
C PRO A 44 0.32 6.53 9.32
N LEU A 45 1.55 6.27 9.79
CA LEU A 45 1.83 5.27 10.81
C LEU A 45 1.40 5.75 12.20
N THR A 46 0.86 4.82 12.99
CA THR A 46 0.67 4.96 14.44
C THR A 46 2.02 5.04 15.15
N ASP A 47 2.02 5.42 16.44
CA ASP A 47 3.24 5.44 17.25
C ASP A 47 3.91 4.07 17.30
N TYR A 48 3.09 3.03 17.45
CA TYR A 48 3.57 1.66 17.41
C TYR A 48 4.18 1.32 16.04
N GLY A 49 3.53 1.71 14.95
CA GLY A 49 4.05 1.47 13.61
C GLY A 49 5.33 2.23 13.26
N ARG A 50 5.54 3.40 13.87
CA ARG A 50 6.83 4.11 13.78
C ARG A 50 7.93 3.41 14.59
N ALA A 51 7.61 3.01 15.82
CA ALA A 51 8.56 2.36 16.72
C ALA A 51 9.07 1.04 16.11
N LEU A 52 8.17 0.28 15.53
CA LEU A 52 8.52 -0.83 14.65
C LEU A 52 9.54 -0.46 13.59
N ALA A 53 9.22 0.54 12.76
CA ALA A 53 9.94 0.74 11.52
C ALA A 53 11.40 1.04 11.86
N ALA A 54 11.60 1.79 12.95
CA ALA A 54 12.90 2.04 13.54
C ALA A 54 13.61 0.79 14.09
N THR A 55 12.88 -0.17 14.66
CA THR A 55 13.46 -1.30 15.41
C THR A 55 13.62 -2.59 14.61
N MET A 56 12.78 -2.86 13.60
CA MET A 56 12.91 -4.09 12.80
C MET A 56 13.15 -3.86 11.33
N ALA A 57 12.58 -2.80 10.75
CA ALA A 57 12.77 -2.52 9.33
C ALA A 57 14.20 -2.06 9.05
N THR A 58 14.86 -1.44 10.01
CA THR A 58 16.09 -0.69 9.81
C THR A 58 17.33 -1.50 10.18
N ASP A 59 18.39 -1.40 9.37
CA ASP A 59 19.75 -1.81 9.69
C ASP A 59 20.32 -0.97 10.86
N ARG A 60 21.39 -1.45 11.49
CA ARG A 60 22.14 -0.73 12.53
C ARG A 60 23.48 -0.19 12.04
N ALA A 61 23.75 -0.23 10.74
CA ALA A 61 25.04 0.15 10.17
C ALA A 61 25.55 1.55 10.60
N PHE A 62 24.64 2.49 10.86
CA PHE A 62 24.95 3.86 11.30
C PHE A 62 24.40 4.20 12.69
N ILE A 63 24.00 3.19 13.46
CA ILE A 63 23.44 3.35 14.81
C ILE A 63 24.48 2.79 15.79
N PRO A 64 24.96 3.57 16.78
CA PRO A 64 25.89 3.05 17.78
C PRO A 64 25.31 1.82 18.51
N ASP A 65 26.16 0.82 18.77
CA ASP A 65 25.75 -0.42 19.46
C ASP A 65 25.19 -0.17 20.87
N SER A 66 25.50 0.98 21.48
CA SER A 66 24.97 1.39 22.78
C SER A 66 23.50 1.79 22.75
N VAL A 67 22.95 2.15 21.57
CA VAL A 67 21.55 2.53 21.45
C VAL A 67 20.71 1.27 21.36
N THR A 68 19.80 1.07 22.29
CA THR A 68 18.90 -0.09 22.37
C THR A 68 17.72 0.02 21.38
N ASP A 69 17.06 -1.11 21.08
CA ASP A 69 15.83 -1.06 20.27
C ASP A 69 14.70 -0.29 20.99
N GLU A 70 14.66 -0.31 22.33
CA GLU A 70 13.71 0.50 23.12
C GLU A 70 13.93 2.00 22.86
N GLU A 71 15.17 2.47 22.94
CA GLU A 71 15.51 3.87 22.68
C GLU A 71 15.23 4.27 21.23
N LEU A 72 15.43 3.38 20.25
CA LEU A 72 15.06 3.61 18.85
C LEU A 72 13.55 3.74 18.69
N GLY A 73 12.79 2.87 19.36
CA GLY A 73 11.34 2.89 19.39
C GLY A 73 10.80 4.17 20.01
N GLU A 74 11.35 4.61 21.14
CA GLU A 74 10.97 5.86 21.79
C GLU A 74 11.27 7.07 20.90
N ARG A 75 12.42 7.07 20.23
CA ARG A 75 12.83 8.16 19.32
C ARG A 75 12.21 8.04 17.92
N SER A 76 11.21 7.20 17.73
CA SER A 76 10.56 6.96 16.42
C SER A 76 9.53 8.03 16.01
N GLY A 77 9.21 8.98 16.89
CA GLY A 77 8.30 10.09 16.59
C GLY A 77 8.89 11.14 15.64
N PHE A 78 8.20 12.28 15.52
CA PHE A 78 8.53 13.34 14.58
C PHE A 78 9.95 13.90 14.81
N PHE A 79 10.77 13.95 13.75
CA PHE A 79 12.18 14.39 13.80
C PHE A 79 13.04 13.72 14.89
N PHE A 80 12.98 12.39 14.98
CA PHE A 80 13.83 11.59 15.89
C PHE A 80 13.58 11.84 17.39
N LYS A 81 12.39 12.32 17.75
CA LYS A 81 12.00 12.60 19.12
C LYS A 81 10.92 11.64 19.62
N LYS A 82 10.85 11.52 20.95
CA LYS A 82 9.68 10.95 21.61
C LYS A 82 8.46 11.81 21.31
N ALA A 83 7.32 11.17 21.04
CA ALA A 83 6.08 11.89 20.84
C ALA A 83 5.67 12.57 22.16
N GLU A 84 5.82 13.89 22.24
CA GLU A 84 5.49 14.67 23.44
C GLU A 84 3.97 14.91 23.54
N SER A 85 3.32 15.18 22.42
CA SER A 85 1.85 15.29 22.39
C SER A 85 1.22 13.92 22.51
N THR A 86 0.08 13.80 23.17
CA THR A 86 -0.73 12.57 23.21
C THR A 86 -1.85 12.56 22.17
N TRP A 87 -2.28 13.74 21.71
CA TRP A 87 -3.47 13.92 20.87
C TRP A 87 -3.15 14.34 19.43
N PHE A 88 -1.89 14.62 19.10
CA PHE A 88 -1.50 15.12 17.78
C PHE A 88 -0.22 14.45 17.25
N ARG A 89 -0.22 14.04 15.98
CA ARG A 89 0.96 13.46 15.28
C ARG A 89 1.16 14.13 13.93
N PRO A 90 2.18 14.99 13.77
CA PRO A 90 2.60 15.44 12.46
C PRO A 90 3.43 14.34 11.76
N ASN A 91 3.40 14.34 10.44
CA ASN A 91 4.20 13.49 9.57
C ASN A 91 4.62 14.29 8.34
N ILE A 92 5.84 14.07 7.86
CA ILE A 92 6.26 14.52 6.52
C ILE A 92 6.70 13.28 5.75
N ASP A 93 6.20 13.10 4.54
CA ASP A 93 6.56 11.98 3.67
C ASP A 93 7.07 12.51 2.33
N TYR A 94 8.19 11.98 1.86
CA TYR A 94 8.73 12.28 0.54
C TYR A 94 9.19 10.99 -0.13
N ARG A 95 8.75 10.78 -1.36
CA ARG A 95 9.22 9.69 -2.23
C ARG A 95 9.60 10.23 -3.60
N GLY A 96 10.89 10.16 -3.90
CA GLY A 96 11.45 10.44 -5.22
C GLY A 96 11.78 9.16 -5.97
N LEU A 97 11.55 9.15 -7.28
CA LEU A 97 11.92 8.09 -8.20
C LEU A 97 12.82 8.67 -9.29
N TRP A 98 14.01 8.12 -9.43
CA TRP A 98 14.80 8.21 -10.64
C TRP A 98 14.39 7.05 -11.55
N TYR A 99 13.94 7.35 -12.77
CA TYR A 99 13.46 6.37 -13.72
C TYR A 99 14.20 6.53 -15.04
N LYS A 100 14.75 5.43 -15.57
CA LYS A 100 15.33 5.38 -16.89
C LYS A 100 14.67 4.24 -17.66
N ARG A 101 13.95 4.60 -18.72
CA ARG A 101 13.23 3.65 -19.57
C ARG A 101 14.14 3.13 -20.66
N ASP A 102 14.04 1.84 -20.97
CA ASP A 102 14.70 1.21 -22.11
C ASP A 102 16.21 1.53 -22.17
N ILE A 103 16.94 1.10 -21.14
CA ILE A 103 18.33 1.50 -20.86
C ILE A 103 19.32 1.17 -21.99
N ASP A 104 18.94 0.28 -22.91
CA ASP A 104 19.74 -0.18 -24.05
C ASP A 104 19.49 0.65 -25.33
N SER A 105 18.48 1.55 -25.32
CA SER A 105 18.12 2.39 -26.46
C SER A 105 18.89 3.71 -26.48
N GLU A 106 19.29 4.16 -27.68
CA GLU A 106 19.92 5.47 -27.89
C GLU A 106 18.98 6.65 -27.54
N THR A 107 17.67 6.40 -27.49
CA THR A 107 16.63 7.38 -27.12
C THR A 107 16.26 7.36 -25.63
N SER A 108 16.99 6.59 -24.83
CA SER A 108 16.73 6.45 -23.39
C SER A 108 16.99 7.74 -22.63
N GLU A 109 15.93 8.30 -22.05
CA GLU A 109 16.02 9.45 -21.17
C GLU A 109 15.77 9.05 -19.71
N ALA A 110 16.60 9.58 -18.82
CA ALA A 110 16.40 9.46 -17.39
C ALA A 110 15.61 10.66 -16.86
N GLU A 111 14.65 10.40 -15.98
CA GLU A 111 13.86 11.44 -15.34
C GLU A 111 13.82 11.27 -13.82
N ILE A 112 13.50 12.37 -13.13
CA ILE A 112 13.20 12.37 -11.70
C ILE A 112 11.72 12.68 -11.53
N ILE A 113 11.00 11.73 -10.94
CA ILE A 113 9.58 11.82 -10.61
C ILE A 113 9.44 12.01 -9.10
N HIS A 114 8.86 13.13 -8.68
CA HIS A 114 8.42 13.32 -7.29
C HIS A 114 7.09 12.60 -7.10
N MET A 115 7.15 11.32 -6.75
CA MET A 115 5.97 10.47 -6.61
C MET A 115 5.11 10.89 -5.43
N ASP A 116 5.77 11.23 -4.31
CA ASP A 116 5.09 11.72 -3.13
C ASP A 116 5.87 12.83 -2.43
N ALA A 117 5.15 13.84 -1.93
CA ALA A 117 5.70 14.90 -1.09
C ALA A 117 4.56 15.52 -0.27
N ASN A 118 4.32 14.97 0.91
CA ASN A 118 3.15 15.25 1.72
C ASN A 118 3.49 15.72 3.12
N ILE A 119 2.59 16.54 3.66
CA ILE A 119 2.44 16.78 5.09
C ILE A 119 1.17 16.07 5.53
N THR A 120 1.25 15.28 6.60
CA THR A 120 0.07 14.65 7.21
C THR A 120 -0.06 15.04 8.67
N LEU A 121 -1.28 15.34 9.08
CA LEU A 121 -1.66 15.64 10.45
C LEU A 121 -2.64 14.58 10.94
N VAL A 122 -2.34 13.98 12.10
CA VAL A 122 -3.27 13.08 12.77
C VAL A 122 -3.68 13.67 14.11
N GLY A 123 -4.99 13.81 14.31
CA GLY A 123 -5.57 14.09 15.62
C GLY A 123 -6.11 12.80 16.24
N LYS A 124 -5.85 12.60 17.53
CA LYS A 124 -6.27 11.45 18.31
C LYS A 124 -7.07 11.93 19.50
N PHE A 125 -8.30 11.46 19.63
CA PHE A 125 -9.26 11.91 20.62
C PHE A 125 -9.93 10.70 21.28
N LEU A 126 -10.46 10.95 22.48
CA LEU A 126 -11.04 9.95 23.36
C LEU A 126 -10.00 8.92 23.85
N GLU A 127 -10.36 8.13 24.85
CA GLU A 127 -9.48 7.10 25.38
C GLU A 127 -9.12 6.05 24.31
N ASN A 128 -7.87 5.60 24.31
CA ASN A 128 -7.35 4.59 23.38
C ASN A 128 -7.49 4.96 21.89
N ASP A 129 -7.40 6.25 21.56
CA ASP A 129 -7.45 6.75 20.18
C ASP A 129 -8.74 6.28 19.45
N LYS A 130 -9.87 6.21 20.17
CA LYS A 130 -11.15 5.78 19.60
C LYS A 130 -11.65 6.70 18.49
N LEU A 131 -11.38 7.99 18.57
CA LEU A 131 -11.70 8.95 17.52
C LEU A 131 -10.40 9.46 16.92
N VAL A 132 -10.22 9.24 15.62
CA VAL A 132 -9.04 9.70 14.87
C VAL A 132 -9.47 10.60 13.73
N THR A 133 -8.69 11.64 13.47
CA THR A 133 -8.80 12.46 12.27
C THR A 133 -7.47 12.42 11.55
N VAL A 134 -7.50 12.23 10.24
CA VAL A 134 -6.31 12.27 9.38
C VAL A 134 -6.55 13.33 8.32
N PHE A 135 -5.53 14.15 8.08
CA PHE A 135 -5.52 15.11 6.99
C PHE A 135 -4.15 15.09 6.32
N ASN A 136 -4.11 14.82 5.03
CA ASN A 136 -2.92 14.79 4.20
C ASN A 136 -3.04 15.82 3.08
N PHE A 137 -1.98 16.59 2.86
CA PHE A 137 -1.87 17.54 1.76
C PHE A 137 -0.46 17.50 1.17
N GLY A 138 -0.36 17.47 -0.15
CA GLY A 138 0.94 17.46 -0.80
C GLY A 138 0.90 17.46 -2.33
N TYR A 139 2.08 17.25 -2.91
CA TYR A 139 2.31 17.33 -4.35
C TYR A 139 1.99 16.00 -5.05
N ALA A 140 1.21 16.08 -6.13
CA ALA A 140 0.94 15.01 -7.08
C ALA A 140 1.53 15.35 -8.46
N PRO A 141 2.36 14.47 -9.05
CA PRO A 141 2.98 14.74 -10.33
C PRO A 141 1.94 14.76 -11.46
N GLN A 142 2.11 15.69 -12.40
CA GLN A 142 1.33 15.70 -13.64
C GLN A 142 1.83 14.59 -14.58
N PRO A 143 0.93 13.78 -15.18
CA PRO A 143 1.33 12.76 -16.15
C PRO A 143 1.98 13.38 -17.40
N ARG A 144 3.01 12.74 -17.96
CA ARG A 144 3.69 13.16 -19.21
C ARG A 144 2.72 13.43 -20.37
N GLY A 145 1.67 12.61 -20.51
CA GLY A 145 0.66 12.77 -21.57
C GLY A 145 -0.28 13.97 -21.37
N ARG A 146 -0.14 14.72 -20.27
CA ARG A 146 -0.98 15.86 -19.90
C ARG A 146 -0.17 17.10 -19.48
N THR A 147 1.14 17.13 -19.70
CA THR A 147 1.96 18.31 -19.41
C THR A 147 1.49 19.51 -20.23
N GLY A 148 1.14 20.61 -19.56
CA GLY A 148 0.66 21.84 -20.19
C GLY A 148 -0.87 21.94 -20.36
N LEU A 149 -1.64 20.95 -19.88
CA LEU A 149 -3.09 21.06 -19.75
C LEU A 149 -3.42 21.53 -18.31
N GLU A 150 -4.09 22.67 -18.16
CA GLU A 150 -4.39 23.32 -16.86
C GLU A 150 -5.49 22.63 -16.04
N ASP A 151 -5.80 21.36 -16.30
CA ASP A 151 -7.05 20.76 -15.81
C ASP A 151 -6.98 20.23 -14.38
N GLU A 152 -5.79 19.90 -13.84
CA GLU A 152 -5.66 19.40 -12.46
C GLU A 152 -4.54 20.10 -11.65
N PRO A 153 -4.85 20.55 -10.41
CA PRO A 153 -3.85 21.15 -9.53
C PRO A 153 -2.83 20.10 -9.08
N SER A 154 -1.55 20.46 -9.18
CA SER A 154 -0.43 19.62 -8.73
C SER A 154 -0.34 19.49 -7.20
N TYR A 155 -1.09 20.27 -6.44
CA TYR A 155 -1.21 20.16 -4.99
C TYR A 155 -2.63 19.80 -4.61
N ARG A 156 -2.79 18.70 -3.87
CA ARG A 156 -4.10 18.19 -3.46
C ARG A 156 -4.01 17.33 -2.21
N THR A 157 -5.16 17.09 -1.60
CA THR A 157 -5.27 16.09 -0.54
C THR A 157 -5.34 14.70 -1.14
N ARG A 158 -4.56 13.74 -0.62
CA ARG A 158 -4.69 12.32 -1.00
C ARG A 158 -5.53 11.53 -0.02
N GLU A 159 -5.48 11.90 1.26
CA GLU A 159 -6.22 11.23 2.32
C GLU A 159 -6.73 12.27 3.32
N HIS A 160 -8.02 12.24 3.62
CA HIS A 160 -8.56 12.98 4.76
C HIS A 160 -9.81 12.28 5.25
N TYR A 161 -9.86 11.91 6.52
CA TYR A 161 -11.01 11.19 7.05
C TYR A 161 -11.11 11.32 8.56
N ILE A 162 -12.31 11.03 9.06
CA ILE A 162 -12.59 10.84 10.48
C ILE A 162 -12.90 9.36 10.68
N GLY A 163 -12.23 8.74 11.63
CA GLY A 163 -12.42 7.34 12.03
C GLY A 163 -12.91 7.23 13.47
N TYR A 164 -13.94 6.43 13.71
CA TYR A 164 -14.42 6.06 15.03
C TYR A 164 -14.33 4.56 15.25
N ARG A 165 -13.55 4.14 16.24
CA ARG A 165 -13.31 2.75 16.64
C ARG A 165 -14.16 2.42 17.86
N PHE A 166 -15.30 1.78 17.64
CA PHE A 166 -16.18 1.32 18.72
C PHE A 166 -15.45 0.32 19.63
N THR A 167 -14.66 -0.56 19.01
CA THR A 167 -13.76 -1.50 19.67
C THR A 167 -12.45 -1.60 18.87
N PRO A 168 -11.39 -2.21 19.40
CA PRO A 168 -10.19 -2.50 18.60
C PRO A 168 -10.46 -3.35 17.34
N LYS A 169 -11.61 -4.04 17.30
CA LYS A 169 -12.05 -4.97 16.26
C LYS A 169 -13.18 -4.43 15.38
N LEU A 170 -13.67 -3.22 15.63
CA LEU A 170 -14.78 -2.61 14.88
C LEU A 170 -14.59 -1.10 14.79
N GLY A 171 -14.43 -0.60 13.56
CA GLY A 171 -14.27 0.81 13.28
C GLY A 171 -15.03 1.24 12.03
N VAL A 172 -15.42 2.51 12.04
CA VAL A 172 -16.11 3.18 10.94
C VAL A 172 -15.33 4.42 10.56
N TYR A 173 -15.19 4.69 9.27
CA TYR A 173 -14.35 5.75 8.73
C TYR A 173 -15.08 6.48 7.62
N VAL A 174 -15.00 7.81 7.59
CA VAL A 174 -15.69 8.65 6.61
C VAL A 174 -14.74 9.72 6.10
N GLY A 175 -14.60 9.80 4.77
CA GLY A 175 -13.75 10.79 4.11
C GLY A 175 -13.11 10.25 2.83
N LEU A 176 -12.07 10.94 2.36
CA LEU A 176 -11.22 10.53 1.23
C LEU A 176 -10.21 9.49 1.71
N MET A 177 -10.35 8.26 1.21
CA MET A 177 -9.49 7.11 1.54
C MET A 177 -9.29 6.24 0.30
N ASP A 178 -8.27 5.38 0.34
CA ASP A 178 -8.14 4.31 -0.64
C ASP A 178 -9.33 3.34 -0.61
N LYS A 179 -9.71 2.85 -1.79
CA LYS A 179 -10.70 1.78 -1.93
C LYS A 179 -10.19 0.49 -1.27
N VAL A 180 -11.11 -0.31 -0.73
CA VAL A 180 -10.80 -1.57 -0.04
C VAL A 180 -10.74 -2.69 -1.07
N PHE A 181 -9.56 -2.93 -1.64
CA PHE A 181 -9.34 -3.96 -2.66
C PHE A 181 -7.86 -4.38 -2.73
N GLY A 182 -7.62 -5.68 -2.94
CA GLY A 182 -6.30 -6.24 -3.24
C GLY A 182 -5.24 -6.11 -2.13
N ILE A 183 -4.02 -6.47 -2.49
CA ILE A 183 -2.78 -6.25 -1.75
C ILE A 183 -2.26 -4.85 -2.08
N ARG A 184 -1.93 -4.08 -1.04
CA ARG A 184 -1.25 -2.81 -1.20
C ARG A 184 0.25 -3.01 -1.18
N ILE A 185 0.91 -2.61 -2.26
CA ILE A 185 2.36 -2.60 -2.39
C ILE A 185 2.85 -1.18 -2.73
N PRO A 186 4.08 -0.80 -2.33
CA PRO A 186 4.63 0.51 -2.66
C PRO A 186 4.95 0.68 -4.14
N ASP A 187 4.97 -0.41 -4.91
CA ASP A 187 5.12 -0.35 -6.36
C ASP A 187 3.90 0.33 -6.99
N HIS A 188 4.14 1.42 -7.70
CA HIS A 188 3.10 2.24 -8.31
C HIS A 188 2.87 1.88 -9.79
N ILE A 189 3.80 1.18 -10.42
CA ILE A 189 3.69 0.74 -11.83
C ILE A 189 3.11 -0.66 -11.96
N ALA A 190 2.85 -1.34 -10.83
CA ALA A 190 2.27 -2.67 -10.79
C ALA A 190 0.90 -2.71 -11.49
N PHE A 191 0.68 -3.73 -12.32
CA PHE A 191 -0.53 -3.85 -13.14
C PHE A 191 -1.79 -4.00 -12.30
N SER A 192 -1.69 -4.67 -11.14
CA SER A 192 -2.78 -4.81 -10.17
C SER A 192 -3.36 -3.47 -9.71
N ARG A 193 -2.56 -2.39 -9.83
CA ARG A 193 -2.93 -1.04 -9.39
C ARG A 193 -3.16 -0.09 -10.55
N SER A 194 -2.15 0.08 -11.41
CA SER A 194 -2.10 1.13 -12.44
C SER A 194 -3.20 0.97 -13.49
N THR A 195 -3.62 -0.26 -13.78
CA THR A 195 -4.64 -0.55 -14.79
C THR A 195 -6.06 -0.52 -14.22
N ASN A 196 -6.22 -0.52 -12.89
CA ASN A 196 -7.47 -0.86 -12.20
C ASN A 196 -8.09 0.31 -11.42
N GLY A 197 -7.52 1.52 -11.50
CA GLY A 197 -8.02 2.67 -10.71
C GLY A 197 -7.80 2.49 -9.21
N LEU A 198 -6.64 1.91 -8.86
CA LEU A 198 -6.17 1.62 -7.50
C LEU A 198 -4.72 2.11 -7.28
N ALA A 199 -4.25 3.03 -8.12
CA ALA A 199 -2.96 3.67 -8.01
C ALA A 199 -2.92 4.70 -6.87
N MET A 200 -1.79 5.36 -6.70
CA MET A 200 -1.52 6.27 -5.57
C MET A 200 -2.45 7.48 -5.46
N ASN A 201 -3.20 7.81 -6.52
CA ASN A 201 -4.05 9.01 -6.60
C ASN A 201 -5.53 8.66 -6.84
N ASP A 202 -5.90 7.38 -6.71
CA ASP A 202 -7.26 6.89 -7.01
C ASP A 202 -8.16 6.79 -5.77
N GLN A 203 -7.85 7.58 -4.73
CA GLN A 203 -8.67 7.64 -3.52
C GLN A 203 -10.07 8.14 -3.82
N SER A 204 -11.02 7.72 -2.98
CA SER A 204 -12.43 8.06 -3.13
C SER A 204 -13.02 8.52 -1.81
N HIS A 205 -13.90 9.51 -1.87
CA HIS A 205 -14.71 9.90 -0.73
C HIS A 205 -15.75 8.81 -0.49
N GLY A 206 -15.86 8.35 0.76
CA GLY A 206 -16.76 7.26 1.07
C GLY A 206 -16.86 6.98 2.56
N PHE A 207 -17.56 5.89 2.82
CA PHE A 207 -17.78 5.30 4.12
C PHE A 207 -17.15 3.90 4.14
N LEU A 208 -16.33 3.64 5.15
CA LEU A 208 -15.64 2.37 5.33
C LEU A 208 -16.00 1.77 6.69
N VAL A 209 -16.43 0.52 6.69
CA VAL A 209 -16.54 -0.31 7.89
C VAL A 209 -15.40 -1.31 7.86
N HIS A 210 -14.65 -1.35 8.96
CA HIS A 210 -13.64 -2.36 9.21
C HIS A 210 -14.05 -3.18 10.43
N THR A 211 -14.03 -4.50 10.30
CA THR A 211 -14.19 -5.41 11.43
C THR A 211 -13.30 -6.63 11.31
N GLY A 212 -12.91 -7.23 12.44
CA GLY A 212 -12.03 -8.39 12.42
C GLY A 212 -12.06 -9.22 13.69
N GLY A 213 -11.56 -10.44 13.59
CA GLY A 213 -11.28 -11.35 14.70
C GLY A 213 -9.78 -11.58 14.89
N GLU A 214 -9.41 -12.61 15.64
CA GLU A 214 -8.00 -12.98 15.82
C GLU A 214 -7.35 -13.56 14.56
N LYS A 215 -8.17 -14.12 13.66
CA LYS A 215 -7.70 -14.79 12.44
C LYS A 215 -8.33 -14.25 11.17
N TRP A 216 -9.16 -13.21 11.24
CA TRP A 216 -9.87 -12.74 10.05
C TRP A 216 -10.08 -11.23 10.09
N GLU A 217 -10.23 -10.64 8.92
CA GLU A 217 -10.46 -9.21 8.73
C GLU A 217 -11.42 -9.00 7.56
N LEU A 218 -12.40 -8.11 7.72
CA LEU A 218 -13.39 -7.75 6.72
C LEU A 218 -13.50 -6.23 6.62
N GLY A 219 -13.48 -5.75 5.38
CA GLY A 219 -13.63 -4.35 5.06
C GLY A 219 -14.68 -4.18 4.01
N ILE A 220 -15.57 -3.23 4.23
CA ILE A 220 -16.61 -2.84 3.28
C ILE A 220 -16.49 -1.34 3.10
N ASN A 221 -16.41 -0.89 1.86
CA ASN A 221 -16.30 0.51 1.50
C ASN A 221 -17.39 0.86 0.50
N GLY A 222 -18.26 1.80 0.83
CA GLY A 222 -19.17 2.45 -0.12
C GLY A 222 -18.63 3.84 -0.46
N PHE A 223 -18.43 4.14 -1.73
CA PHE A 223 -17.75 5.36 -2.16
C PHE A 223 -18.50 6.09 -3.27
N MET A 224 -18.33 7.40 -3.27
CA MET A 224 -18.86 8.31 -4.30
C MET A 224 -17.78 8.80 -5.26
N GLY A 225 -16.56 8.24 -5.22
CA GLY A 225 -15.40 8.66 -6.01
C GLY A 225 -14.71 9.92 -5.45
N ASN A 226 -13.76 10.49 -6.20
CA ASN A 226 -13.07 11.70 -5.74
C ASN A 226 -13.93 12.95 -6.05
N LEU A 227 -14.31 13.72 -5.03
CA LEU A 227 -15.14 14.91 -5.17
C LEU A 227 -14.44 16.05 -5.94
N ALA A 228 -13.11 16.00 -6.06
CA ALA A 228 -12.35 16.92 -6.90
C ALA A 228 -12.44 16.60 -8.41
N GLN A 229 -12.93 15.41 -8.80
CA GLN A 229 -13.14 15.03 -10.19
C GLN A 229 -14.53 15.46 -10.67
N ASP A 230 -14.66 15.70 -11.98
CA ASP A 230 -15.95 15.95 -12.63
C ASP A 230 -16.97 14.84 -12.33
N ALA A 231 -18.20 15.24 -12.02
CA ALA A 231 -19.25 14.33 -11.59
C ALA A 231 -19.52 13.20 -12.60
N GLN A 232 -19.43 13.48 -13.90
CA GLN A 232 -19.69 12.52 -14.98
C GLN A 232 -18.58 11.46 -15.12
N LEU A 233 -17.34 11.81 -14.75
CA LEU A 233 -16.18 10.90 -14.79
C LEU A 233 -16.03 10.10 -13.49
N ARG A 234 -16.71 10.54 -12.43
CA ARG A 234 -16.54 10.01 -11.09
C ARG A 234 -17.11 8.60 -10.95
N GLN A 235 -16.26 7.67 -10.53
CA GLN A 235 -16.65 6.29 -10.26
C GLN A 235 -17.32 6.19 -8.88
N VAL A 236 -18.63 5.93 -8.87
CA VAL A 236 -19.45 5.68 -7.67
C VAL A 236 -19.65 4.18 -7.52
N GLY A 237 -19.49 3.64 -6.33
CA GLY A 237 -19.50 2.19 -6.17
C GLY A 237 -19.29 1.67 -4.76
N ALA A 238 -18.99 0.39 -4.67
CA ALA A 238 -18.64 -0.28 -3.44
C ALA A 238 -17.51 -1.29 -3.66
N SER A 239 -16.73 -1.53 -2.61
CA SER A 239 -15.72 -2.57 -2.59
C SER A 239 -15.72 -3.30 -1.26
N ALA A 240 -15.27 -4.55 -1.28
CA ALA A 240 -15.10 -5.35 -0.08
C ALA A 240 -13.84 -6.19 -0.17
N LYS A 241 -13.19 -6.41 0.97
CA LYS A 241 -12.06 -7.33 1.11
C LYS A 241 -12.23 -8.17 2.36
N PHE A 242 -12.05 -9.47 2.21
CA PHE A 242 -11.98 -10.42 3.31
C PHE A 242 -10.62 -11.09 3.33
N GLU A 243 -10.02 -11.23 4.52
CA GLU A 243 -8.77 -11.95 4.73
C GLU A 243 -8.89 -12.92 5.90
N TYR A 244 -8.19 -14.06 5.82
CA TYR A 244 -8.16 -15.09 6.84
C TYR A 244 -6.75 -15.66 7.03
N ASP A 245 -6.33 -15.76 8.29
CA ASP A 245 -5.06 -16.34 8.73
C ASP A 245 -5.20 -17.88 8.80
N VAL A 246 -4.70 -18.55 7.76
CA VAL A 246 -4.62 -20.02 7.69
C VAL A 246 -3.50 -20.54 8.58
N ALA A 247 -2.43 -19.75 8.75
CA ALA A 247 -1.35 -19.99 9.71
C ALA A 247 -0.84 -18.64 10.23
N SER A 248 0.04 -18.67 11.24
CA SER A 248 0.58 -17.44 11.88
C SER A 248 1.32 -16.49 10.92
N LYS A 249 1.75 -17.00 9.76
CA LYS A 249 2.41 -16.23 8.70
C LYS A 249 1.79 -16.47 7.32
N VAL A 250 0.58 -17.04 7.26
CA VAL A 250 -0.09 -17.31 5.98
C VAL A 250 -1.49 -16.73 6.06
N ARG A 251 -1.70 -15.65 5.29
CA ARG A 251 -2.99 -14.99 5.15
C ARG A 251 -3.46 -15.11 3.72
N VAL A 252 -4.67 -15.59 3.52
CA VAL A 252 -5.33 -15.63 2.22
C VAL A 252 -6.51 -14.68 2.23
N GLY A 253 -6.91 -14.17 1.08
CA GLY A 253 -8.05 -13.26 0.99
C GLY A 253 -8.64 -13.18 -0.39
N ALA A 254 -9.79 -12.50 -0.43
CA ALA A 254 -10.50 -12.19 -1.66
C ALA A 254 -11.02 -10.75 -1.59
N SER A 255 -11.08 -10.10 -2.75
CA SER A 255 -11.58 -8.73 -2.89
C SER A 255 -12.54 -8.63 -4.06
N VAL A 256 -13.55 -7.77 -3.92
CA VAL A 256 -14.48 -7.40 -4.99
C VAL A 256 -14.66 -5.89 -5.02
N LEU A 257 -14.83 -5.33 -6.20
CA LEU A 257 -15.13 -3.91 -6.40
C LEU A 257 -16.11 -3.78 -7.56
N SER A 258 -17.14 -2.97 -7.39
CA SER A 258 -18.03 -2.57 -8.46
C SER A 258 -18.20 -1.06 -8.41
N SER A 259 -18.03 -0.39 -9.55
CA SER A 259 -18.24 1.04 -9.69
C SER A 259 -18.76 1.42 -11.06
N LYS A 260 -19.38 2.59 -11.15
CA LYS A 260 -19.88 3.16 -12.40
C LYS A 260 -19.70 4.68 -12.46
N SER A 261 -19.53 5.19 -13.67
CA SER A 261 -19.68 6.60 -14.04
C SER A 261 -20.60 6.71 -15.25
N ASP A 262 -20.78 7.91 -15.82
CA ASP A 262 -21.63 8.12 -17.00
C ASP A 262 -21.08 7.43 -18.26
N PHE A 263 -19.79 7.07 -18.25
CA PHE A 263 -19.09 6.52 -19.41
C PHE A 263 -18.59 5.09 -19.21
N LEU A 264 -18.34 4.68 -17.97
CA LEU A 264 -17.63 3.43 -17.68
C LEU A 264 -18.20 2.72 -16.46
N GLU A 265 -18.57 1.46 -16.63
CA GLU A 265 -18.81 0.52 -15.55
C GLU A 265 -17.58 -0.36 -15.35
N THR A 266 -17.21 -0.60 -14.10
CA THR A 266 -16.05 -1.42 -13.74
C THR A 266 -16.45 -2.44 -12.68
N TYR A 267 -16.09 -3.70 -12.91
CA TYR A 267 -16.18 -4.77 -11.94
C TYR A 267 -14.83 -5.45 -11.80
N LEU A 268 -14.29 -5.51 -10.58
CA LEU A 268 -13.05 -6.21 -10.28
C LEU A 268 -13.28 -7.30 -9.24
N ASN A 269 -12.55 -8.39 -9.39
CA ASN A 269 -12.43 -9.43 -8.39
C ASN A 269 -10.97 -9.90 -8.31
N ALA A 270 -10.51 -10.25 -7.11
CA ALA A 270 -9.17 -10.75 -6.92
C ALA A 270 -9.11 -11.76 -5.77
N PHE A 271 -8.23 -12.76 -5.90
CA PHE A 271 -7.78 -13.63 -4.83
C PHE A 271 -6.32 -13.32 -4.51
N HIS A 272 -5.96 -13.35 -3.25
CA HIS A 272 -4.60 -13.00 -2.85
C HIS A 272 -4.11 -13.81 -1.66
N ALA A 273 -2.78 -13.91 -1.54
CA ALA A 273 -2.08 -14.57 -0.47
C ALA A 273 -0.86 -13.75 -0.02
N LYS A 274 -0.65 -13.69 1.29
CA LYS A 274 0.51 -13.10 1.95
C LYS A 274 1.15 -14.20 2.79
N VAL A 275 2.36 -14.60 2.43
CA VAL A 275 3.08 -15.71 3.03
C VAL A 275 4.40 -15.20 3.61
N GLY A 276 4.59 -15.35 4.91
CA GLY A 276 5.85 -15.06 5.58
C GLY A 276 6.75 -16.30 5.65
N VAL A 277 8.02 -16.13 5.32
CA VAL A 277 9.04 -17.18 5.30
C VAL A 277 10.19 -16.78 6.23
N GLY A 278 10.59 -17.68 7.13
CA GLY A 278 11.71 -17.43 8.04
C GLY A 278 11.49 -16.24 8.97
N LYS A 279 12.49 -15.37 9.11
CA LYS A 279 12.52 -14.24 10.06
C LYS A 279 12.49 -12.86 9.39
N GLY A 280 11.68 -12.71 8.34
CA GLY A 280 11.48 -11.41 7.68
C GLY A 280 11.29 -11.48 6.16
N SER A 281 11.46 -12.66 5.56
CA SER A 281 11.16 -12.84 4.14
C SER A 281 9.64 -13.02 3.94
N ALA A 282 9.14 -12.64 2.77
CA ALA A 282 7.73 -12.73 2.44
C ALA A 282 7.51 -13.04 0.96
N LEU A 283 6.35 -13.59 0.65
CA LEU A 283 5.84 -13.79 -0.70
C LEU A 283 4.40 -13.28 -0.75
N LEU A 284 4.15 -12.36 -1.67
CA LEU A 284 2.85 -11.79 -1.94
C LEU A 284 2.39 -12.29 -3.31
N ILE A 285 1.15 -12.75 -3.39
CA ILE A 285 0.54 -13.22 -4.64
C ILE A 285 -0.85 -12.61 -4.74
N GLU A 286 -1.20 -12.04 -5.88
CA GLU A 286 -2.54 -11.59 -6.21
C GLU A 286 -2.88 -11.99 -7.65
N LEU A 287 -4.06 -12.57 -7.83
CA LEU A 287 -4.64 -12.95 -9.10
C LEU A 287 -5.96 -12.21 -9.22
N GLY A 288 -6.13 -11.40 -10.27
CA GLY A 288 -7.35 -10.62 -10.43
C GLY A 288 -7.85 -10.52 -11.87
N GLU A 289 -9.14 -10.24 -11.97
CA GLU A 289 -9.84 -10.00 -13.22
C GLU A 289 -10.62 -8.68 -13.10
N ALA A 290 -10.56 -7.87 -14.15
CA ALA A 290 -11.32 -6.63 -14.26
C ALA A 290 -12.14 -6.64 -15.55
N THR A 291 -13.45 -6.47 -15.41
CA THR A 291 -14.41 -6.24 -16.50
C THR A 291 -14.73 -4.76 -16.57
N LYS A 292 -14.50 -4.16 -17.72
CA LYS A 292 -14.77 -2.76 -18.00
C LYS A 292 -15.76 -2.64 -19.15
N THR A 293 -16.89 -2.01 -18.90
CA THR A 293 -17.96 -1.85 -19.88
C THR A 293 -18.12 -0.38 -20.21
N GLN A 294 -17.84 -0.02 -21.46
CA GLN A 294 -18.11 1.32 -21.97
C GLN A 294 -19.63 1.49 -22.09
N VAL A 295 -20.19 2.46 -21.36
CA VAL A 295 -21.64 2.73 -21.35
C VAL A 295 -22.09 3.13 -22.76
N ALA A 296 -21.31 3.98 -23.42
CA ALA A 296 -21.49 4.28 -24.84
C ALA A 296 -20.96 3.12 -25.69
N GLY A 297 -21.85 2.45 -26.44
CA GLY A 297 -21.49 1.36 -27.35
C GLY A 297 -21.51 -0.04 -26.73
N ALA A 298 -21.76 -0.16 -25.42
CA ALA A 298 -21.89 -1.43 -24.71
C ALA A 298 -20.73 -2.42 -24.95
N GLN A 299 -19.52 -1.88 -25.16
CA GLN A 299 -18.33 -2.68 -25.38
C GLN A 299 -17.76 -3.13 -24.03
N GLU A 300 -17.71 -4.44 -23.84
CA GLU A 300 -17.10 -5.06 -22.66
C GLU A 300 -15.66 -5.47 -22.97
N ILE A 301 -14.74 -5.13 -22.07
CA ILE A 301 -13.34 -5.57 -22.12
C ILE A 301 -13.03 -6.27 -20.80
N LYS A 302 -12.62 -7.53 -20.90
CA LYS A 302 -12.15 -8.31 -19.74
C LYS A 302 -10.64 -8.37 -19.75
N SER A 303 -10.04 -8.00 -18.63
CA SER A 303 -8.60 -8.02 -18.42
C SER A 303 -8.25 -8.90 -17.23
N ARG A 304 -7.07 -9.52 -17.27
CA ARG A 304 -6.53 -10.34 -16.17
C ARG A 304 -5.15 -9.86 -15.79
N TYR A 305 -4.86 -9.92 -14.51
CA TYR A 305 -3.53 -9.60 -14.01
C TYR A 305 -3.10 -10.60 -12.92
N THR A 306 -1.78 -10.77 -12.82
CA THR A 306 -1.13 -11.46 -11.72
C THR A 306 -0.03 -10.58 -11.20
N LEU A 307 0.05 -10.47 -9.87
CA LEU A 307 1.16 -9.88 -9.14
C LEU A 307 1.78 -10.97 -8.27
N THR A 308 3.08 -11.19 -8.42
CA THR A 308 3.88 -12.00 -7.48
C THR A 308 5.09 -11.18 -7.05
N GLN A 309 5.23 -10.95 -5.75
CA GLN A 309 6.33 -10.18 -5.20
C GLN A 309 6.97 -10.94 -4.03
N GLY A 310 8.22 -11.38 -4.24
CA GLY A 310 9.04 -12.02 -3.23
C GLY A 310 9.96 -11.01 -2.56
N TYR A 311 10.03 -11.05 -1.24
CA TYR A 311 10.98 -10.33 -0.40
C TYR A 311 11.88 -11.34 0.30
N PHE A 312 13.18 -11.25 0.06
CA PHE A 312 14.19 -12.11 0.66
C PHE A 312 15.05 -11.27 1.60
N GLN A 313 14.92 -11.50 2.89
CA GLN A 313 15.75 -10.80 3.86
C GLN A 313 17.19 -11.30 3.75
N VAL A 314 18.09 -10.43 3.29
CA VAL A 314 19.53 -10.74 3.17
C VAL A 314 20.20 -10.54 4.51
N ARG A 315 19.89 -9.41 5.16
CA ARG A 315 20.30 -9.05 6.53
C ARG A 315 19.29 -8.05 7.09
N ARG A 316 19.40 -7.69 8.37
CA ARG A 316 18.53 -6.66 8.98
C ARG A 316 18.58 -5.38 8.13
N GLY A 317 17.41 -4.89 7.77
CA GLY A 317 17.23 -3.72 6.91
C GLY A 317 17.63 -3.84 5.45
N THR A 318 18.09 -4.99 4.96
CA THR A 318 18.36 -5.20 3.52
C THR A 318 17.54 -6.37 2.98
N TYR A 319 16.75 -6.10 1.95
CA TYR A 319 15.89 -7.08 1.29
C TYR A 319 16.23 -7.17 -0.19
N GLY A 320 16.41 -8.38 -0.70
CA GLY A 320 16.27 -8.65 -2.12
C GLY A 320 14.78 -8.70 -2.48
N ILE A 321 14.41 -8.14 -3.62
CA ILE A 321 13.04 -8.15 -4.15
C ILE A 321 13.04 -8.92 -5.46
N MET A 322 11.99 -9.70 -5.69
CA MET A 322 11.71 -10.30 -6.99
C MET A 322 10.27 -10.03 -7.36
N ASN A 323 10.07 -9.34 -8.49
CA ASN A 323 8.76 -9.04 -9.04
C ASN A 323 8.51 -9.89 -10.27
N VAL A 324 7.35 -10.54 -10.32
CA VAL A 324 6.81 -11.19 -11.51
C VAL A 324 5.37 -10.73 -11.67
N GLU A 325 5.09 -10.07 -12.79
CA GLU A 325 3.77 -9.59 -13.12
C GLU A 325 3.34 -10.11 -14.50
N TYR A 326 2.05 -10.36 -14.62
CA TYR A 326 1.39 -10.70 -15.87
C TYR A 326 0.19 -9.78 -16.05
N PHE A 327 -0.05 -9.34 -17.28
CA PHE A 327 -1.23 -8.57 -17.62
C PHE A 327 -1.72 -8.92 -19.03
N ASN A 328 -2.97 -9.34 -19.13
CA ASN A 328 -3.69 -9.43 -20.38
C ASN A 328 -4.79 -8.36 -20.38
N GLN A 329 -4.66 -7.37 -21.26
CA GLN A 329 -5.59 -6.25 -21.36
C GLN A 329 -6.96 -6.65 -21.92
N ASN A 330 -7.00 -7.65 -22.79
CA ASN A 330 -8.24 -8.18 -23.35
C ASN A 330 -8.10 -9.69 -23.53
N ILE A 331 -8.78 -10.49 -22.69
CA ILE A 331 -8.68 -11.95 -22.71
C ILE A 331 -9.11 -12.58 -24.04
N ASP A 332 -9.87 -11.85 -24.88
CA ASP A 332 -10.25 -12.29 -26.22
C ASP A 332 -9.07 -12.17 -27.21
N ASN A 333 -8.08 -11.32 -26.89
CA ASN A 333 -6.84 -11.20 -27.64
C ASN A 333 -5.80 -12.16 -27.06
N GLN A 334 -4.97 -12.75 -27.92
CA GLN A 334 -3.85 -13.61 -27.50
C GLN A 334 -2.64 -12.79 -26.99
N SER A 335 -2.72 -11.46 -27.00
CA SER A 335 -1.62 -10.59 -26.59
C SER A 335 -1.59 -10.37 -25.08
N TYR A 336 -0.43 -10.55 -24.45
CA TYR A 336 -0.22 -10.30 -23.03
C TYR A 336 1.16 -9.70 -22.76
N VAL A 337 1.28 -9.06 -21.61
CA VAL A 337 2.52 -8.45 -21.13
C VAL A 337 2.99 -9.23 -19.91
N MET A 338 4.27 -9.57 -19.88
CA MET A 338 4.93 -10.01 -18.65
C MET A 338 5.99 -9.00 -18.24
N ARG A 339 6.11 -8.81 -16.93
CA ARG A 339 7.19 -8.01 -16.34
C ARG A 339 7.91 -8.85 -15.30
N PHE A 340 9.23 -8.89 -15.40
CA PHE A 340 10.10 -9.56 -14.44
C PHE A 340 11.13 -8.56 -13.94
N GLY A 341 11.37 -8.49 -12.64
CA GLY A 341 12.37 -7.56 -12.13
C GLY A 341 12.96 -7.89 -10.77
N PRO A 342 14.28 -8.16 -10.68
CA PRO A 342 14.97 -8.18 -9.40
C PRO A 342 15.12 -6.74 -8.89
N GLY A 343 15.16 -6.61 -7.57
CA GLY A 343 15.43 -5.36 -6.89
C GLY A 343 16.13 -5.55 -5.56
N ILE A 344 16.53 -4.43 -4.98
CA ILE A 344 17.08 -4.35 -3.63
C ILE A 344 16.41 -3.19 -2.88
N GLN A 345 16.07 -3.41 -1.63
CA GLN A 345 15.55 -2.39 -0.72
C GLN A 345 16.42 -2.36 0.54
N TYR A 346 16.83 -1.16 0.94
CA TYR A 346 17.73 -0.93 2.05
C TYR A 346 17.22 0.19 2.95
N PHE A 347 17.19 -0.09 4.25
CA PHE A 347 16.82 0.83 5.32
C PHE A 347 18.06 1.12 6.18
N PRO A 348 18.95 2.05 5.77
CA PRO A 348 20.22 2.30 6.46
C PRO A 348 20.06 2.85 7.87
N VAL A 349 19.07 3.70 8.07
CA VAL A 349 18.70 4.36 9.34
C VAL A 349 17.19 4.52 9.36
N PRO A 350 16.56 4.68 10.54
CA PRO A 350 15.13 4.82 10.62
C PRO A 350 14.72 6.01 9.78
N ARG A 351 13.64 5.88 9.00
CA ARG A 351 13.07 6.94 8.15
C ARG A 351 13.72 7.15 6.79
N ILE A 352 14.73 6.36 6.46
CA ILE A 352 15.35 6.40 5.14
C ILE A 352 15.19 5.02 4.52
N GLU A 353 14.60 5.00 3.33
CA GLU A 353 14.49 3.84 2.47
C GLU A 353 15.15 4.18 1.12
N LEU A 354 16.03 3.29 0.70
CA LEU A 354 16.62 3.28 -0.63
C LEU A 354 16.12 2.02 -1.32
N ARG A 355 15.66 2.13 -2.56
CA ARG A 355 15.25 0.98 -3.36
C ARG A 355 15.76 1.13 -4.79
N ALA A 356 16.16 0.03 -5.39
CA ALA A 356 16.48 -0.01 -6.82
C ALA A 356 15.89 -1.28 -7.43
N ASP A 357 15.28 -1.17 -8.60
CA ASP A 357 14.72 -2.30 -9.33
C ASP A 357 15.09 -2.18 -10.81
N ILE A 358 15.35 -3.33 -11.43
CA ILE A 358 15.47 -3.48 -12.87
C ILE A 358 14.24 -4.25 -13.33
N TYR A 359 13.55 -3.79 -14.36
CA TYR A 359 12.40 -4.49 -14.94
C TYR A 359 12.65 -4.80 -16.40
N ASN A 360 12.57 -6.08 -16.75
CA ASN A 360 12.37 -6.50 -18.12
C ASN A 360 10.87 -6.61 -18.38
N THR A 361 10.38 -5.89 -19.38
CA THR A 361 9.00 -6.00 -19.85
C THR A 361 9.00 -6.61 -21.25
N ARG A 362 8.23 -7.70 -21.41
CA ARG A 362 8.08 -8.42 -22.66
C ARG A 362 6.62 -8.46 -23.06
N ILE A 363 6.36 -8.16 -24.34
CA ILE A 363 5.03 -8.24 -24.94
C ILE A 363 5.01 -9.51 -25.80
N PHE A 364 4.03 -10.36 -25.54
CA PHE A 364 3.75 -11.54 -26.34
C PHE A 364 2.51 -11.22 -27.18
N SER A 365 2.63 -11.30 -28.51
CA SER A 365 1.53 -11.05 -29.44
C SER A 365 1.80 -11.77 -30.75
N ASP A 366 0.77 -12.35 -31.37
CA ASP A 366 0.89 -13.00 -32.69
C ASP A 366 1.02 -11.99 -33.83
N SER A 367 0.58 -10.76 -33.61
CA SER A 367 0.50 -9.70 -34.62
C SER A 367 1.57 -8.62 -34.48
N LEU A 368 2.27 -8.57 -33.35
CA LEU A 368 3.24 -7.53 -33.03
C LEU A 368 4.52 -8.18 -32.49
N VAL A 369 5.62 -7.99 -33.21
CA VAL A 369 6.96 -8.26 -32.67
C VAL A 369 7.46 -6.95 -32.09
N SER A 370 7.62 -6.90 -30.76
CA SER A 370 8.29 -5.79 -30.08
C SER A 370 9.54 -6.31 -29.39
N GLU A 371 10.59 -5.50 -29.37
CA GLU A 371 11.76 -5.77 -28.55
C GLU A 371 11.42 -5.72 -27.07
N ASP A 372 12.18 -6.49 -26.28
CA ASP A 372 12.08 -6.45 -24.83
C ASP A 372 12.60 -5.11 -24.32
N THR A 373 11.88 -4.48 -23.39
CA THR A 373 12.29 -3.20 -22.81
C THR A 373 12.88 -3.41 -21.42
N TRP A 374 14.02 -2.81 -21.15
CA TRP A 374 14.68 -2.84 -19.84
C TRP A 374 14.61 -1.49 -19.14
N ASP A 375 13.90 -1.44 -18.02
CA ASP A 375 13.72 -0.24 -17.24
C ASP A 375 14.54 -0.32 -15.95
N LEU A 376 15.18 0.79 -15.57
CA LEU A 376 15.89 0.92 -14.31
C LEU A 376 15.22 1.99 -13.45
N THR A 377 14.99 1.65 -12.18
CA THR A 377 14.39 2.53 -11.19
C THR A 377 15.28 2.64 -9.97
N GLY A 378 15.38 3.84 -9.42
CA GLY A 378 15.99 4.13 -8.13
C GLY A 378 15.06 5.01 -7.30
N GLN A 379 14.73 4.60 -6.08
CA GLN A 379 13.79 5.29 -5.21
C GLN A 379 14.48 5.72 -3.92
N LEU A 380 14.17 6.95 -3.50
CA LEU A 380 14.46 7.47 -2.18
C LEU A 380 13.13 7.75 -1.49
N HIS A 381 12.94 7.20 -0.30
CA HIS A 381 11.77 7.46 0.51
C HIS A 381 12.19 7.91 1.91
N LEU A 382 11.63 9.04 2.33
CA LEU A 382 11.90 9.74 3.59
C LEU A 382 10.57 9.94 4.32
N TRP A 383 10.47 9.54 5.59
CA TRP A 383 9.24 9.76 6.37
C TRP A 383 9.56 10.22 7.80
N PHE A 384 9.06 11.38 8.24
CA PHE A 384 9.45 12.00 9.52
C PHE A 384 8.37 11.97 10.58
#